data_AF-G8X6L3-F1
#
_entry.id   AF-G8X6L3-F1
#
_cell.length_a   1.000
_cell.length_b   1.000
_cell.length_c   1.000
_cell.angle_alpha   90.00
_cell.angle_beta   90.00
_cell.angle_gamma   90.00
#
_symmetry.space_group_name_H-M   'P 1'
#
loop_
_entity.id
_entity.type
_entity.pdbx_description
1 polymer ?
#
loop_
_entity_poly.entity_id
_entity_poly.type
_entity_poly.pdbx_seq_one_letter_code
_entity_poly.pdbx_strand_id
1 'polypeptide(L)'
;MGMSYLVYPGANHTRFHHALGCLYIMQKAVSVLRFKNVVISEEEENALYVAILLHDIGHGPFSHAMEHSIVENVHHEEISLLFMNKLNKEFDGKLTLAIQVFKGEYHRKFMLQLISSQLDMDRMDYLKRDSFYSGVEEGKINSDRLIQMMNVVDDILVIEEKGIYSVEKFLMARRLMYWQVYLHKTNLVAEEILTKILKRAKELYQKGIEVECSKPLYFFIKNKVYFEKFDDFILEEFSKLDDTDIVGAIKNWQYHEDYTLSELSRIIINRDLIKIKLGEEKFPPEEINQLIDDFAQLKKISTLEAKYFGFKGKIKNQAYSKIAEPIRILKKDGILEDVAVLSDQLSLKALSKQVTKYYLCYPKQLNKS
;
A
#
# COMPACT_ATOMS: atom_id res chain seq x y z
N MET A 1 -1.48 -1.70 5.69
CA MET A 1 -0.76 -1.74 6.99
C MET A 1 -0.24 -3.14 7.34
N GLY A 2 0.37 -3.88 6.38
CA GLY A 2 0.60 -5.33 6.50
C GLY A 2 1.36 -5.78 7.76
N MET A 3 2.63 -5.40 7.89
CA MET A 3 3.46 -5.78 9.06
C MET A 3 3.45 -4.71 10.16
N SER A 4 2.57 -3.71 10.05
CA SER A 4 2.57 -2.54 10.93
C SER A 4 2.15 -2.89 12.36
N TYR A 5 1.42 -4.00 12.55
CA TYR A 5 1.07 -4.53 13.87
C TYR A 5 2.30 -4.89 14.74
N LEU A 6 3.45 -5.15 14.12
CA LEU A 6 4.71 -5.35 14.84
C LEU A 6 5.20 -4.08 15.52
N VAL A 7 4.74 -2.89 15.12
CA VAL A 7 5.08 -1.61 15.75
C VAL A 7 3.91 -1.07 16.54
N TYR A 8 2.71 -1.18 15.95
CA TYR A 8 1.46 -0.65 16.45
C TYR A 8 0.49 -1.80 16.72
N PRO A 9 0.46 -2.39 17.92
CA PRO A 9 -0.33 -3.59 18.19
C PRO A 9 -1.83 -3.45 17.92
N GLY A 10 -2.36 -2.23 17.88
CA GLY A 10 -3.75 -1.94 17.53
C GLY A 10 -4.04 -2.03 16.02
N ALA A 11 -3.04 -2.06 15.14
CA ALA A 11 -3.19 -2.06 13.68
C ALA A 11 -3.68 -3.41 13.10
N ASN A 12 -4.87 -3.86 13.51
CA ASN A 12 -5.50 -5.12 13.09
C ASN A 12 -6.74 -4.92 12.20
N HIS A 13 -6.95 -3.72 11.65
CA HIS A 13 -8.02 -3.51 10.69
C HIS A 13 -7.71 -4.23 9.37
N THR A 14 -8.76 -4.62 8.65
CA THR A 14 -8.64 -5.36 7.38
C THR A 14 -8.96 -4.45 6.19
N ARG A 15 -8.57 -4.88 4.99
CA ARG A 15 -9.01 -4.23 3.73
C ARG A 15 -10.51 -4.23 3.56
N PHE A 16 -11.22 -5.22 4.12
CA PHE A 16 -12.68 -5.23 4.14
C PHE A 16 -13.26 -4.06 4.95
N HIS A 17 -12.70 -3.76 6.14
CA HIS A 17 -13.09 -2.58 6.90
C HIS A 17 -12.86 -1.28 6.11
N HIS A 18 -11.75 -1.22 5.38
CA HIS A 18 -11.38 -0.10 4.52
C HIS A 18 -12.37 0.06 3.35
N ALA A 19 -12.62 -0.99 2.57
CA ALA A 19 -13.55 -0.97 1.44
C ALA A 19 -14.96 -0.47 1.84
N LEU A 20 -15.49 -0.95 2.97
CA LEU A 20 -16.77 -0.46 3.52
C LEU A 20 -16.71 1.00 3.99
N GLY A 21 -15.58 1.42 4.53
CA GLY A 21 -15.36 2.81 4.92
C GLY A 21 -15.28 3.75 3.73
N CYS A 22 -14.58 3.37 2.67
CA CYS A 22 -14.53 4.12 1.42
C CYS A 22 -15.90 4.22 0.76
N LEU A 23 -16.69 3.13 0.76
CA LEU A 23 -18.09 3.16 0.31
C LEU A 23 -18.91 4.19 1.11
N TYR A 24 -18.79 4.19 2.43
CA TYR A 24 -19.49 5.15 3.29
C TYR A 24 -19.08 6.61 3.02
N ILE A 25 -17.79 6.87 2.84
CA ILE A 25 -17.26 8.20 2.51
C ILE A 25 -17.73 8.62 1.10
N MET A 26 -17.74 7.71 0.13
CA MET A 26 -18.26 7.95 -1.22
C MET A 26 -19.75 8.30 -1.21
N GLN A 27 -20.57 7.59 -0.41
CA GLN A 27 -21.99 7.91 -0.24
C GLN A 27 -22.20 9.34 0.26
N LYS A 28 -21.41 9.78 1.25
CA LYS A 28 -21.43 11.16 1.72
C LYS A 28 -21.01 12.15 0.64
N ALA A 29 -19.96 11.84 -0.12
CA ALA A 29 -19.48 12.72 -1.18
C ALA A 29 -20.55 12.90 -2.26
N VAL A 30 -21.16 11.81 -2.76
CA VAL A 30 -22.27 11.88 -3.73
C VAL A 30 -23.43 12.71 -3.18
N SER A 31 -23.82 12.52 -1.92
CA SER A 31 -24.89 13.31 -1.29
C SER A 31 -24.56 14.80 -1.23
N VAL A 32 -23.33 15.17 -0.86
CA VAL A 32 -22.90 16.57 -0.80
C VAL A 32 -22.84 17.19 -2.20
N LEU A 33 -22.31 16.46 -3.19
CA LEU A 33 -22.23 16.95 -4.57
C LEU A 33 -23.63 17.17 -5.15
N ARG A 34 -24.57 16.25 -4.95
CA ARG A 34 -25.98 16.43 -5.35
C ARG A 34 -26.62 17.63 -4.65
N PHE A 35 -26.38 17.82 -3.35
CA PHE A 35 -26.87 18.98 -2.61
C PHE A 35 -26.36 20.30 -3.20
N LYS A 36 -25.16 20.31 -3.79
CA LYS A 36 -24.57 21.45 -4.49
C LYS A 36 -24.94 21.53 -5.97
N ASN A 37 -25.97 20.81 -6.40
CA ASN A 37 -26.47 20.77 -7.77
C ASN A 37 -25.51 20.14 -8.80
N VAL A 38 -24.53 19.34 -8.36
CA VAL A 38 -23.78 18.49 -9.28
C VAL A 38 -24.67 17.32 -9.68
N VAL A 39 -25.01 17.24 -10.97
CA VAL A 39 -25.87 16.17 -11.50
C VAL A 39 -25.11 14.85 -11.42
N ILE A 40 -25.64 13.86 -10.71
CA ILE A 40 -25.11 12.49 -10.65
C ILE A 40 -26.32 11.57 -10.79
N SER A 41 -26.41 10.85 -11.91
CA SER A 41 -27.49 9.89 -12.17
C SER A 41 -27.42 8.70 -11.19
N GLU A 42 -28.50 7.92 -11.09
CA GLU A 42 -28.51 6.69 -10.29
C GLU A 42 -27.51 5.65 -10.82
N GLU A 43 -27.31 5.60 -12.14
CA GLU A 43 -26.33 4.71 -12.77
C GLU A 43 -24.89 5.10 -12.39
N GLU A 44 -24.56 6.39 -12.44
CA GLU A 44 -23.25 6.92 -12.05
C GLU A 44 -22.97 6.77 -10.55
N GLU A 45 -23.99 6.99 -9.72
CA GLU A 45 -23.92 6.74 -8.28
C GLU A 45 -23.59 5.27 -7.99
N ASN A 46 -24.34 4.34 -8.58
CA ASN A 46 -24.08 2.92 -8.44
C ASN A 46 -22.68 2.55 -8.95
N ALA A 47 -22.25 3.13 -10.08
CA ALA A 47 -20.91 2.92 -10.61
C ALA A 47 -19.80 3.39 -9.66
N LEU A 48 -19.94 4.57 -9.05
CA LEU A 48 -19.01 5.08 -8.04
C LEU A 48 -18.93 4.16 -6.82
N TYR A 49 -20.09 3.66 -6.34
CA TYR A 49 -20.16 2.78 -5.19
C TYR A 49 -19.51 1.42 -5.45
N VAL A 50 -19.78 0.84 -6.61
CA VAL A 50 -19.14 -0.42 -7.04
C VAL A 50 -17.64 -0.22 -7.22
N ALA A 51 -17.21 0.84 -7.93
CA ALA A 51 -15.80 1.07 -8.20
C ALA A 51 -15.01 1.28 -6.90
N ILE A 52 -15.51 2.09 -5.96
CA ILE A 52 -14.81 2.30 -4.68
C ILE A 52 -14.88 1.07 -3.76
N LEU A 53 -15.91 0.24 -3.85
CA LEU A 53 -15.97 -1.00 -3.07
C LEU A 53 -14.92 -2.02 -3.57
N LEU A 54 -14.65 -2.02 -4.87
CA LEU A 54 -13.77 -2.98 -5.53
C LEU A 54 -12.36 -2.47 -5.82
N HIS A 55 -12.05 -1.20 -5.58
CA HIS A 55 -10.75 -0.61 -5.95
C HIS A 55 -9.55 -1.42 -5.43
N ASP A 56 -9.70 -1.97 -4.21
CA ASP A 56 -8.67 -2.68 -3.46
C ASP A 56 -8.77 -4.22 -3.53
N ILE A 57 -9.69 -4.78 -4.35
CA ILE A 57 -9.99 -6.22 -4.38
C ILE A 57 -8.81 -7.08 -4.89
N GLY A 58 -7.92 -6.51 -5.68
CA GLY A 58 -6.75 -7.19 -6.24
C GLY A 58 -5.59 -7.36 -5.27
N HIS A 59 -5.69 -6.86 -4.03
CA HIS A 59 -4.64 -7.00 -3.04
C HIS A 59 -4.59 -8.40 -2.42
N GLY A 60 -3.48 -9.11 -2.65
CA GLY A 60 -3.12 -10.32 -1.92
C GLY A 60 -2.54 -10.04 -0.52
N PRO A 61 -2.28 -11.10 0.27
CA PRO A 61 -1.72 -10.97 1.60
C PRO A 61 -0.36 -10.28 1.61
N PHE A 62 -0.15 -9.39 2.57
CA PHE A 62 1.07 -8.57 2.65
C PHE A 62 1.49 -7.93 1.31
N SER A 63 0.51 -7.58 0.47
CA SER A 63 0.58 -7.28 -0.98
C SER A 63 1.96 -6.98 -1.59
N HIS A 64 2.71 -5.99 -1.10
CA HIS A 64 4.04 -5.64 -1.62
C HIS A 64 5.05 -6.80 -1.51
N ALA A 65 5.03 -7.57 -0.42
CA ALA A 65 5.86 -8.77 -0.30
C ALA A 65 5.50 -9.83 -1.35
N MET A 66 4.22 -10.00 -1.67
CA MET A 66 3.74 -10.90 -2.72
C MET A 66 4.13 -10.42 -4.13
N GLU A 67 3.90 -9.15 -4.45
CA GLU A 67 4.24 -8.50 -5.73
C GLU A 67 5.74 -8.62 -6.06
N HIS A 68 6.60 -8.66 -5.04
CA HIS A 68 8.05 -8.74 -5.20
C HIS A 68 8.68 -10.11 -5.02
N SER A 69 7.90 -11.16 -4.75
CA SER A 69 8.43 -12.52 -4.51
C SER A 69 7.73 -13.62 -5.30
N ILE A 70 6.41 -13.61 -5.33
CA ILE A 70 5.60 -14.74 -5.79
C ILE A 70 4.83 -14.38 -7.06
N VAL A 71 4.18 -13.22 -7.07
CA VAL A 71 3.46 -12.69 -8.23
C VAL A 71 4.28 -11.55 -8.81
N GLU A 72 5.34 -11.91 -9.53
CA GLU A 72 6.39 -10.96 -9.92
C GLU A 72 5.88 -9.90 -10.90
N ASN A 73 5.95 -8.63 -10.49
CA ASN A 73 5.64 -7.45 -11.30
C ASN A 73 4.18 -7.35 -11.78
N VAL A 74 3.24 -7.92 -11.04
CA VAL A 74 1.81 -7.65 -11.27
C VAL A 74 1.33 -6.70 -10.19
N HIS A 75 0.83 -5.53 -10.59
CA HIS A 75 0.30 -4.58 -9.63
C HIS A 75 -1.11 -4.98 -9.21
N HIS A 76 -1.44 -4.82 -7.93
CA HIS A 76 -2.79 -5.08 -7.42
C HIS A 76 -3.90 -4.35 -8.20
N GLU A 77 -3.65 -3.16 -8.74
CA GLU A 77 -4.62 -2.43 -9.59
C GLU A 77 -5.01 -3.24 -10.84
N GLU A 78 -4.04 -3.93 -11.45
CA GLU A 78 -4.27 -4.80 -12.61
C GLU A 78 -5.10 -6.04 -12.20
N ILE A 79 -4.79 -6.62 -11.03
CA ILE A 79 -5.55 -7.74 -10.47
C ILE A 79 -6.97 -7.32 -10.08
N SER A 80 -7.15 -6.12 -9.51
CA SER A 80 -8.46 -5.52 -9.19
C SER A 80 -9.31 -5.45 -10.46
N LEU A 81 -8.71 -4.98 -11.56
CA LEU A 81 -9.39 -4.89 -12.84
C LEU A 81 -9.77 -6.28 -13.40
N LEU A 82 -8.92 -7.31 -13.24
CA LEU A 82 -9.26 -8.68 -13.61
C LEU A 82 -10.47 -9.20 -12.82
N PHE A 83 -10.50 -8.99 -11.50
CA PHE A 83 -11.65 -9.33 -10.66
C PHE A 83 -12.91 -8.57 -11.08
N MET A 84 -12.81 -7.25 -11.29
CA MET A 84 -13.95 -6.45 -11.74
C MET A 84 -14.51 -6.97 -13.06
N ASN A 85 -13.66 -7.31 -14.03
CA ASN A 85 -14.10 -7.88 -15.31
C ASN A 85 -14.74 -9.27 -15.16
N LYS A 86 -14.20 -10.14 -14.29
CA LYS A 86 -14.78 -11.44 -13.98
C LYS A 86 -16.18 -11.28 -13.35
N LEU A 87 -16.30 -10.43 -12.33
CA LEU A 87 -17.57 -10.11 -11.69
C LEU A 87 -18.54 -9.44 -12.67
N ASN A 88 -18.06 -8.60 -13.58
CA ASN A 88 -18.93 -7.99 -14.60
C ASN A 88 -19.57 -9.03 -15.51
N LYS A 89 -18.85 -10.11 -15.86
CA LYS A 89 -19.43 -11.25 -16.60
C LYS A 89 -20.46 -11.99 -15.74
N GLU A 90 -20.18 -12.21 -14.47
CA GLU A 90 -21.07 -12.93 -13.53
C GLU A 90 -22.36 -12.15 -13.24
N PHE A 91 -22.29 -10.83 -13.19
CA PHE A 91 -23.42 -9.94 -12.94
C PHE A 91 -24.00 -9.34 -14.23
N ASP A 92 -23.92 -10.05 -15.36
CA ASP A 92 -24.57 -9.69 -16.63
C ASP A 92 -24.29 -8.25 -17.10
N GLY A 93 -23.05 -7.77 -16.96
CA GLY A 93 -22.63 -6.46 -17.43
C GLY A 93 -22.94 -5.29 -16.49
N LYS A 94 -23.48 -5.53 -15.29
CA LYS A 94 -23.88 -4.47 -14.34
C LYS A 94 -22.73 -3.61 -13.79
N LEU A 95 -21.48 -4.06 -13.91
CA LEU A 95 -20.29 -3.33 -13.44
C LEU A 95 -19.62 -2.53 -14.56
N THR A 96 -20.17 -2.54 -15.78
CA THR A 96 -19.52 -1.95 -16.97
C THR A 96 -19.17 -0.46 -16.77
N LEU A 97 -20.11 0.34 -16.26
CA LEU A 97 -19.84 1.76 -16.01
C LEU A 97 -18.80 1.95 -14.89
N ALA A 98 -18.86 1.16 -13.83
CA ALA A 98 -17.87 1.21 -12.74
C ALA A 98 -16.45 0.94 -13.25
N ILE A 99 -16.29 -0.04 -14.15
CA ILE A 99 -15.01 -0.37 -14.78
C ILE A 99 -14.54 0.77 -15.69
N GLN A 100 -15.42 1.37 -16.48
CA GLN A 100 -15.06 2.53 -17.33
C GLN A 100 -14.58 3.71 -16.49
N VAL A 101 -15.26 4.00 -15.39
CA VAL A 101 -14.86 5.06 -14.45
C VAL A 101 -13.51 4.72 -13.81
N PHE A 102 -13.33 3.49 -13.31
CA PHE A 102 -12.08 3.04 -12.67
C PHE A 102 -10.87 3.13 -13.60
N LYS A 103 -11.04 2.82 -14.89
CA LYS A 103 -9.99 2.95 -15.92
C LYS A 103 -9.73 4.39 -16.37
N GLY A 104 -10.58 5.34 -15.99
CA GLY A 104 -10.54 6.70 -16.53
C GLY A 104 -11.00 6.82 -17.98
N GLU A 105 -11.77 5.86 -18.47
CA GLU A 105 -12.34 5.82 -19.83
C GLU A 105 -13.72 6.49 -19.91
N TYR A 106 -14.29 6.91 -18.78
CA TYR A 106 -15.56 7.63 -18.72
C TYR A 106 -15.37 9.15 -18.86
N HIS A 107 -16.31 9.81 -19.55
CA HIS A 107 -16.19 11.22 -19.90
C HIS A 107 -16.18 12.18 -18.70
N ARG A 108 -16.73 11.75 -17.56
CA ARG A 108 -16.80 12.54 -16.32
C ARG A 108 -15.60 12.29 -15.41
N LYS A 109 -14.61 13.16 -15.49
CA LYS A 109 -13.30 13.03 -14.86
C LYS A 109 -13.35 13.12 -13.35
N PHE A 110 -14.22 13.95 -12.77
CA PHE A 110 -14.31 14.03 -11.31
C PHE A 110 -14.74 12.70 -10.68
N MET A 111 -15.43 11.82 -11.40
CA MET A 111 -15.80 10.49 -10.90
C MET A 111 -14.58 9.62 -10.64
N LEU A 112 -13.61 9.62 -11.56
CA LEU A 112 -12.32 8.98 -11.32
C LEU A 112 -11.60 9.65 -10.15
N GLN A 113 -11.63 10.99 -10.06
CA GLN A 113 -10.95 11.72 -8.97
C GLN A 113 -11.51 11.42 -7.57
N LEU A 114 -12.78 11.03 -7.46
CA LEU A 114 -13.35 10.56 -6.20
C LEU A 114 -12.78 9.19 -5.79
N ILE A 115 -12.33 8.38 -6.74
CA ILE A 115 -11.75 7.04 -6.49
C ILE A 115 -10.23 7.11 -6.33
N SER A 116 -9.56 7.86 -7.22
CA SER A 116 -8.10 8.03 -7.23
C SER A 116 -7.76 9.49 -7.52
N SER A 117 -7.29 10.19 -6.50
CA SER A 117 -6.71 11.53 -6.61
C SER A 117 -5.89 11.90 -5.35
N GLN A 118 -5.43 13.15 -5.21
CA GLN A 118 -4.88 13.63 -3.93
C GLN A 118 -5.90 13.66 -2.78
N LEU A 119 -7.21 13.77 -3.10
CA LEU A 119 -8.33 13.92 -2.16
C LEU A 119 -9.44 12.90 -2.44
N ASP A 120 -9.07 11.69 -2.86
CA ASP A 120 -10.01 10.59 -3.07
C ASP A 120 -10.59 10.04 -1.76
N MET A 121 -11.63 9.21 -1.91
CA MET A 121 -12.27 8.56 -0.77
C MET A 121 -11.38 7.49 -0.12
N ASP A 122 -10.51 6.86 -0.91
CA ASP A 122 -9.51 5.89 -0.45
C ASP A 122 -8.61 6.49 0.64
N ARG A 123 -7.88 7.56 0.32
CA ARG A 123 -6.98 8.26 1.25
C ARG A 123 -7.71 8.85 2.43
N MET A 124 -8.93 9.35 2.21
CA MET A 124 -9.74 9.88 3.30
C MET A 124 -10.18 8.82 4.31
N ASP A 125 -10.38 7.58 3.88
CA ASP A 125 -10.63 6.46 4.77
C ASP A 125 -9.34 6.02 5.45
N TYR A 126 -8.34 5.59 4.68
CA TYR A 126 -7.18 4.91 5.26
C TYR A 126 -6.39 5.83 6.18
N LEU A 127 -6.22 7.13 5.88
CA LEU A 127 -5.49 8.03 6.79
C LEU A 127 -6.20 8.16 8.14
N LYS A 128 -7.53 8.28 8.13
CA LYS A 128 -8.35 8.37 9.35
C LYS A 128 -8.33 7.05 10.11
N ARG A 129 -8.49 5.93 9.40
CA ARG A 129 -8.53 4.58 9.95
C ARG A 129 -7.19 4.15 10.52
N ASP A 130 -6.11 4.33 9.76
CA ASP A 130 -4.77 3.94 10.15
C ASP A 130 -4.33 4.74 11.36
N SER A 131 -4.61 6.05 11.40
CA SER A 131 -4.38 6.89 12.58
C SER A 131 -5.13 6.34 13.80
N PHE A 132 -6.42 6.03 13.65
CA PHE A 132 -7.25 5.47 14.72
C PHE A 132 -6.73 4.13 15.26
N TYR A 133 -6.43 3.17 14.39
CA TYR A 133 -6.00 1.83 14.81
C TYR A 133 -4.53 1.79 15.27
N SER A 134 -3.66 2.65 14.73
CA SER A 134 -2.27 2.74 15.17
C SER A 134 -2.09 3.54 16.47
N GLY A 135 -3.05 4.41 16.81
CA GLY A 135 -2.94 5.36 17.91
C GLY A 135 -2.06 6.58 17.60
N VAL A 136 -1.68 6.77 16.33
CA VAL A 136 -0.91 7.94 15.89
C VAL A 136 -1.87 9.11 15.68
N GLU A 137 -2.04 9.93 16.71
CA GLU A 137 -2.99 11.06 16.73
C GLU A 137 -2.62 12.16 15.72
N GLU A 138 -1.34 12.30 15.38
CA GLU A 138 -0.86 13.27 14.39
C GLU A 138 -1.40 13.01 12.98
N GLY A 139 -1.83 11.78 12.70
CA GLY A 139 -2.47 11.37 11.45
C GLY A 139 -3.95 11.68 11.34
N LYS A 140 -4.58 12.20 12.41
CA LYS A 140 -6.03 12.34 12.47
C LYS A 140 -6.56 13.45 11.57
N ILE A 141 -7.32 13.06 10.55
CA ILE A 141 -7.98 13.97 9.61
C ILE A 141 -9.48 14.13 9.91
N ASN A 142 -10.06 15.24 9.45
CA ASN A 142 -11.51 15.47 9.45
C ASN A 142 -12.06 15.26 8.04
N SER A 143 -12.24 14.00 7.65
CA SER A 143 -12.77 13.64 6.33
C SER A 143 -14.16 14.22 6.10
N ASP A 144 -15.01 14.28 7.13
CA ASP A 144 -16.38 14.83 7.03
C ASP A 144 -16.37 16.30 6.60
N ARG A 145 -15.49 17.12 7.18
CA ARG A 145 -15.35 18.53 6.80
C ARG A 145 -14.78 18.70 5.39
N LEU A 146 -13.83 17.85 4.96
CA LEU A 146 -13.31 17.91 3.59
C LEU A 146 -14.41 17.61 2.57
N ILE A 147 -15.17 16.55 2.80
CA ILE A 147 -16.28 16.15 1.93
C ILE A 147 -17.32 17.27 1.84
N GLN A 148 -17.69 17.90 2.96
CA GLN A 148 -18.63 19.03 2.96
C GLN A 148 -18.15 20.20 2.08
N MET A 149 -16.84 20.39 1.92
CA MET A 149 -16.25 21.46 1.11
C MET A 149 -16.01 21.04 -0.35
N MET A 150 -16.24 19.78 -0.72
CA MET A 150 -16.09 19.32 -2.11
C MET A 150 -17.15 19.91 -3.03
N ASN A 151 -16.75 20.20 -4.26
CA ASN A 151 -17.62 20.59 -5.36
C ASN A 151 -17.01 20.16 -6.70
N VAL A 152 -17.72 20.37 -7.80
CA VAL A 152 -17.24 20.10 -9.16
C VAL A 152 -17.38 21.35 -10.02
N VAL A 153 -16.30 21.73 -10.71
CA VAL A 153 -16.28 22.84 -11.68
C VAL A 153 -15.57 22.34 -12.93
N ASP A 154 -16.19 22.54 -14.09
CA ASP A 154 -15.67 22.05 -15.39
C ASP A 154 -15.25 20.58 -15.35
N ASP A 155 -16.10 19.75 -14.71
CA ASP A 155 -15.93 18.31 -14.57
C ASP A 155 -14.69 17.87 -13.76
N ILE A 156 -14.17 18.79 -12.94
CA ILE A 156 -13.00 18.57 -12.07
C ILE A 156 -13.42 18.76 -10.61
N LEU A 157 -12.96 17.85 -9.75
CA LEU A 157 -13.14 17.92 -8.30
C LEU A 157 -12.36 19.12 -7.73
N VAL A 158 -13.05 19.95 -6.98
CA VAL A 158 -12.50 21.14 -6.33
C VAL A 158 -12.91 21.20 -4.86
N ILE A 159 -12.18 21.97 -4.06
CA ILE A 159 -12.54 22.28 -2.67
C ILE A 159 -12.91 23.76 -2.56
N GLU A 160 -14.01 24.09 -1.92
CA GLU A 160 -14.37 25.48 -1.64
C GLU A 160 -13.31 26.16 -0.77
N GLU A 161 -13.10 27.46 -0.96
CA GLU A 161 -12.12 28.29 -0.24
C GLU A 161 -12.14 28.13 1.28
N LYS A 162 -13.32 27.93 1.89
CA LYS A 162 -13.48 27.71 3.33
C LYS A 162 -12.84 26.39 3.84
N GLY A 163 -12.52 25.49 2.91
CA GLY A 163 -11.89 24.19 3.15
C GLY A 163 -10.36 24.20 3.14
N ILE A 164 -9.69 25.31 2.80
CA ILE A 164 -8.22 25.38 2.65
C ILE A 164 -7.48 24.77 3.86
N TYR A 165 -7.82 25.19 5.09
CA TYR A 165 -7.17 24.66 6.30
C TYR A 165 -7.42 23.16 6.53
N SER A 166 -8.54 22.63 6.03
CA SER A 166 -8.80 21.17 6.11
C SER A 166 -7.89 20.41 5.14
N VAL A 167 -7.65 20.97 3.95
CA VAL A 167 -6.70 20.43 2.97
C VAL A 167 -5.27 20.49 3.51
N GLU A 168 -4.86 21.61 4.10
CA GLU A 168 -3.53 21.73 4.73
C GLU A 168 -3.33 20.68 5.84
N LYS A 169 -4.31 20.58 6.75
CA LYS A 169 -4.27 19.57 7.81
C LYS A 169 -4.19 18.15 7.24
N PHE A 170 -4.93 17.85 6.18
CA PHE A 170 -4.90 16.56 5.49
C PHE A 170 -3.51 16.25 4.92
N LEU A 171 -2.89 17.20 4.21
CA LEU A 171 -1.56 17.01 3.62
C LEU A 171 -0.46 16.86 4.69
N MET A 172 -0.57 17.59 5.80
CA MET A 172 0.32 17.45 6.95
C MET A 172 0.16 16.08 7.63
N ALA A 173 -1.07 15.68 7.95
CA ALA A 173 -1.38 14.39 8.56
C ALA A 173 -0.89 13.23 7.68
N ARG A 174 -1.13 13.31 6.36
CA ARG A 174 -0.60 12.36 5.38
C ARG A 174 0.92 12.25 5.48
N ARG A 175 1.66 13.37 5.45
CA ARG A 175 3.13 13.36 5.57
C ARG A 175 3.58 12.66 6.84
N LEU A 176 2.95 12.94 7.98
CA LEU A 176 3.30 12.36 9.27
C LEU A 176 3.03 10.86 9.29
N MET A 177 1.86 10.42 8.81
CA MET A 177 1.50 9.00 8.68
C MET A 177 2.49 8.22 7.82
N TYR A 178 2.95 8.77 6.70
CA TYR A 178 3.97 8.11 5.88
C TYR A 178 5.27 7.86 6.63
N TRP A 179 5.76 8.82 7.41
CA TRP A 179 7.04 8.66 8.11
C TRP A 179 6.94 7.88 9.41
N GLN A 180 5.86 8.09 10.15
CA GLN A 180 5.65 7.47 11.45
C GLN A 180 5.18 6.03 11.28
N VAL A 181 4.28 5.76 10.32
CA VAL A 181 3.62 4.46 10.18
C VAL A 181 4.10 3.69 8.96
N TYR A 182 3.80 4.15 7.74
CA TYR A 182 4.01 3.35 6.52
C TYR A 182 5.49 3.03 6.26
N LEU A 183 6.36 4.03 6.43
CA LEU A 183 7.81 3.92 6.27
C LEU A 183 8.54 3.77 7.61
N HIS A 184 7.85 3.31 8.66
CA HIS A 184 8.50 3.02 9.92
C HIS A 184 9.58 1.96 9.71
N LYS A 185 10.79 2.22 10.20
CA LYS A 185 11.97 1.35 9.99
C LYS A 185 11.72 -0.13 10.30
N THR A 186 10.97 -0.40 11.37
CA THR A 186 10.63 -1.77 11.78
C THR A 186 9.66 -2.45 10.81
N ASN A 187 8.68 -1.71 10.26
CA ASN A 187 7.75 -2.23 9.25
C ASN A 187 8.51 -2.58 7.97
N LEU A 188 9.39 -1.67 7.51
CA LEU A 188 10.24 -1.88 6.34
C LEU A 188 11.11 -3.15 6.45
N VAL A 189 11.77 -3.34 7.60
CA VAL A 189 12.58 -4.54 7.84
C VAL A 189 11.73 -5.81 7.79
N ALA A 190 10.59 -5.81 8.46
CA ALA A 190 9.74 -7.00 8.55
C ALA A 190 9.19 -7.41 7.18
N GLU A 191 8.81 -6.42 6.36
CA GLU A 191 8.28 -6.63 5.01
C GLU A 191 9.36 -7.14 4.04
N GLU A 192 10.57 -6.61 4.13
CA GLU A 192 11.72 -7.11 3.36
C GLU A 192 12.10 -8.54 3.76
N ILE A 193 12.09 -8.85 5.06
CA ILE A 193 12.32 -10.21 5.55
C ILE A 193 11.24 -11.15 5.03
N LEU A 194 9.96 -10.74 5.05
CA LEU A 194 8.87 -11.55 4.52
C LEU A 194 9.05 -11.84 3.02
N THR A 195 9.39 -10.81 2.24
CA THR A 195 9.71 -10.96 0.81
C THR A 195 10.83 -11.97 0.60
N LYS A 196 11.86 -11.94 1.45
CA LYS A 196 12.99 -12.86 1.42
C LYS A 196 12.61 -14.29 1.83
N ILE A 197 11.75 -14.47 2.83
CA ILE A 197 11.22 -15.78 3.21
C ILE A 197 10.56 -16.44 2.00
N LEU A 198 9.65 -15.72 1.33
CA LEU A 198 8.92 -16.22 0.16
C LEU A 198 9.86 -16.53 -1.02
N LYS A 199 10.88 -15.69 -1.25
CA LYS A 199 11.95 -15.96 -2.24
C LYS A 199 12.74 -17.23 -1.91
N ARG A 200 13.12 -17.42 -0.64
CA ARG A 200 13.85 -18.62 -0.21
C ARG A 200 13.00 -19.88 -0.37
N ALA A 201 11.71 -19.82 -0.02
CA ALA A 201 10.79 -20.94 -0.23
C ALA A 201 10.71 -21.34 -1.72
N LYS A 202 10.63 -20.36 -2.62
CA LYS A 202 10.67 -20.57 -4.08
C LYS A 202 12.00 -21.16 -4.58
N GLU A 203 13.13 -20.70 -4.04
CA GLU A 203 14.45 -21.28 -4.35
C GLU A 203 14.59 -22.74 -3.89
N LEU A 204 14.09 -23.06 -2.70
CA LEU A 204 14.14 -24.43 -2.16
C LEU A 204 13.29 -25.37 -3.00
N TYR A 205 12.08 -24.94 -3.37
CA TYR A 205 11.24 -25.69 -4.30
C TYR A 205 11.95 -25.96 -5.64
N GLN A 206 12.61 -24.95 -6.23
CA GLN A 206 13.39 -25.13 -7.46
C GLN A 206 14.56 -26.11 -7.33
N LYS A 207 15.08 -26.31 -6.12
CA LYS A 207 16.11 -27.31 -5.80
C LYS A 207 15.52 -28.70 -5.50
N GLY A 208 14.21 -28.87 -5.60
CA GLY A 208 13.53 -30.12 -5.26
C GLY A 208 13.37 -30.35 -3.75
N ILE A 209 13.58 -29.31 -2.94
CA ILE A 209 13.36 -29.37 -1.48
C ILE A 209 11.92 -28.97 -1.22
N GLU A 210 11.18 -29.84 -0.53
CA GLU A 210 9.79 -29.61 -0.19
C GLU A 210 9.64 -28.52 0.87
N VAL A 211 8.68 -27.62 0.66
CA VAL A 211 8.32 -26.56 1.61
C VAL A 211 6.83 -26.67 1.93
N GLU A 212 6.51 -27.11 3.14
CA GLU A 212 5.13 -27.32 3.57
C GLU A 212 4.37 -25.99 3.65
N CYS A 213 3.26 -25.88 2.93
CA CYS A 213 2.38 -24.71 2.94
C CYS A 213 0.97 -25.08 2.46
N SER A 214 0.04 -24.13 2.53
CA SER A 214 -1.31 -24.32 2.00
C SER A 214 -1.29 -24.53 0.48
N LYS A 215 -2.33 -25.18 -0.05
CA LYS A 215 -2.44 -25.46 -1.50
C LYS A 215 -2.38 -24.19 -2.36
N PRO A 216 -3.09 -23.09 -2.02
CA PRO A 216 -3.01 -21.85 -2.80
C PRO A 216 -1.58 -21.27 -2.79
N LEU A 217 -0.93 -21.21 -1.63
CA LEU A 217 0.45 -20.68 -1.55
C LEU A 217 1.43 -21.57 -2.31
N TYR A 218 1.28 -22.89 -2.20
CA TYR A 218 2.09 -23.85 -2.93
C TYR A 218 1.98 -23.67 -4.45
N PHE A 219 0.78 -23.38 -4.97
CA PHE A 219 0.58 -23.11 -6.40
C PHE A 219 1.50 -21.99 -6.89
N PHE A 220 1.59 -20.87 -6.17
CA PHE A 220 2.43 -19.75 -6.61
C PHE A 220 3.91 -19.87 -6.23
N ILE A 221 4.27 -20.69 -5.23
CA ILE A 221 5.68 -21.07 -5.00
C ILE A 221 6.19 -21.94 -6.17
N LYS A 222 5.35 -22.86 -6.65
CA LYS A 222 5.68 -23.80 -7.72
C LYS A 222 5.75 -23.15 -9.09
N ASN A 223 4.83 -22.23 -9.38
CA ASN A 223 4.68 -21.64 -10.71
C ASN A 223 5.27 -20.24 -10.78
N LYS A 224 5.94 -19.91 -11.89
CA LYS A 224 6.27 -18.52 -12.22
C LYS A 224 5.05 -17.88 -12.88
N VAL A 225 4.35 -17.08 -12.10
CA VAL A 225 3.17 -16.33 -12.55
C VAL A 225 3.59 -14.92 -12.92
N TYR A 226 3.33 -14.55 -14.18
CA TYR A 226 3.47 -13.20 -14.72
C TYR A 226 2.09 -12.69 -15.13
N PHE A 227 1.92 -11.38 -15.28
CA PHE A 227 0.63 -10.78 -15.59
C PHE A 227 -0.02 -11.36 -16.85
N GLU A 228 0.76 -11.62 -17.90
CA GLU A 228 0.26 -12.13 -19.19
C GLU A 228 -0.32 -13.55 -19.08
N LYS A 229 -0.04 -14.26 -17.99
CA LYS A 229 -0.55 -15.60 -17.70
C LYS A 229 -1.72 -15.60 -16.73
N PHE A 230 -2.14 -14.46 -16.18
CA PHE A 230 -3.30 -14.39 -15.29
C PHE A 230 -4.59 -14.67 -16.07
N ASP A 231 -4.97 -15.94 -16.11
CA ASP A 231 -6.27 -16.39 -16.59
C ASP A 231 -7.26 -16.49 -15.43
N ASP A 232 -8.50 -16.89 -15.76
CA ASP A 232 -9.58 -17.05 -14.77
C ASP A 232 -9.25 -18.09 -13.68
N PHE A 233 -8.37 -19.06 -13.97
CA PHE A 233 -7.95 -20.10 -13.03
C PHE A 233 -6.92 -19.55 -12.05
N ILE A 234 -5.87 -18.87 -12.52
CA ILE A 234 -4.89 -18.22 -11.64
C ILE A 234 -5.56 -17.17 -10.75
N LEU A 235 -6.51 -16.41 -11.29
CA LEU A 235 -7.26 -15.43 -10.51
C LEU A 235 -8.09 -16.08 -9.39
N GLU A 236 -8.67 -17.25 -9.65
CA GLU A 236 -9.37 -18.03 -8.62
C GLU A 236 -8.42 -18.59 -7.56
N GLU A 237 -7.25 -19.13 -7.96
CA GLU A 237 -6.22 -19.55 -7.00
C GLU A 237 -5.69 -18.36 -6.17
N PHE A 238 -5.57 -17.18 -6.77
CA PHE A 238 -5.18 -15.95 -6.07
C PHE A 238 -6.22 -15.53 -5.04
N SER A 239 -7.51 -15.63 -5.35
CA SER A 239 -8.60 -15.30 -4.42
C SER A 239 -8.65 -16.19 -3.16
N LYS A 240 -7.98 -17.35 -3.19
CA LYS A 240 -7.87 -18.28 -2.06
C LYS A 240 -6.73 -17.93 -1.11
N LEU A 241 -5.90 -16.94 -1.45
CA LEU A 241 -4.79 -16.49 -0.60
C LEU A 241 -5.22 -15.37 0.35
N ASP A 242 -4.90 -15.55 1.62
CA ASP A 242 -4.98 -14.51 2.63
C ASP A 242 -3.80 -14.55 3.61
N ASP A 243 -3.82 -13.66 4.61
CA ASP A 243 -2.71 -13.51 5.55
C ASP A 243 -2.45 -14.81 6.35
N THR A 244 -3.47 -15.66 6.51
CA THR A 244 -3.37 -16.92 7.24
C THR A 244 -2.54 -17.95 6.50
N ASP A 245 -2.56 -17.96 5.17
CA ASP A 245 -1.71 -18.84 4.35
C ASP A 245 -0.22 -18.53 4.60
N ILE A 246 0.11 -17.23 4.59
CA ILE A 246 1.47 -16.75 4.77
C ILE A 246 1.92 -16.98 6.21
N VAL A 247 1.11 -16.57 7.20
CA VAL A 247 1.42 -16.72 8.63
C VAL A 247 1.51 -18.21 9.00
N GLY A 248 0.62 -19.05 8.50
CA GLY A 248 0.64 -20.50 8.69
C GLY A 248 1.92 -21.12 8.14
N ALA A 249 2.31 -20.74 6.92
CA ALA A 249 3.55 -21.22 6.31
C ALA A 249 4.79 -20.82 7.11
N ILE A 250 4.95 -19.56 7.49
CA ILE A 250 6.13 -19.12 8.27
C ILE A 250 6.17 -19.74 9.67
N LYS A 251 5.01 -20.07 10.27
CA LYS A 251 4.95 -20.79 11.55
C LYS A 251 5.47 -22.22 11.43
N ASN A 252 5.28 -22.88 10.30
CA ASN A 252 5.84 -24.20 10.04
C ASN A 252 7.31 -24.11 9.62
N TRP A 253 7.63 -23.16 8.73
CA TRP A 253 8.96 -22.97 8.18
C TRP A 253 10.03 -22.61 9.22
N GLN A 254 9.64 -22.06 10.37
CA GLN A 254 10.58 -21.81 11.49
C GLN A 254 11.29 -23.08 12.02
N TYR A 255 10.76 -24.26 11.71
CA TYR A 255 11.32 -25.57 12.07
C TYR A 255 11.94 -26.33 10.89
N HIS A 256 11.98 -25.71 9.71
CA HIS A 256 12.52 -26.32 8.50
C HIS A 256 14.03 -26.56 8.59
N GLU A 257 14.54 -27.62 7.94
CA GLU A 257 15.97 -27.99 7.97
C GLU A 257 16.88 -26.93 7.33
N ASP A 258 16.37 -26.23 6.31
CA ASP A 258 17.06 -25.07 5.74
C ASP A 258 17.24 -23.95 6.77
N TYR A 259 18.50 -23.65 7.10
CA TYR A 259 18.85 -22.62 8.08
C TYR A 259 18.29 -21.25 7.69
N THR A 260 18.41 -20.87 6.42
CA THR A 260 18.00 -19.54 5.95
C THR A 260 16.50 -19.35 6.10
N LEU A 261 15.70 -20.30 5.59
CA LEU A 261 14.24 -20.26 5.68
C LEU A 261 13.76 -20.27 7.14
N SER A 262 14.32 -21.17 7.96
CA SER A 262 13.91 -21.29 9.35
C SER A 262 14.27 -20.09 10.19
N GLU A 263 15.47 -19.52 10.01
CA GLU A 263 15.90 -18.35 10.77
C GLU A 263 15.11 -17.09 10.40
N LEU A 264 14.90 -16.83 9.11
CA LEU A 264 14.08 -15.70 8.69
C LEU A 264 12.64 -15.81 9.21
N SER A 265 12.07 -17.02 9.18
CA SER A 265 10.73 -17.28 9.72
C SER A 265 10.67 -17.07 11.24
N ARG A 266 11.68 -17.53 11.99
CA ARG A 266 11.83 -17.26 13.44
C ARG A 266 11.91 -15.77 13.74
N ILE A 267 12.63 -15.01 12.93
CA ILE A 267 12.77 -13.55 13.09
C ILE A 267 11.40 -12.86 13.07
N ILE A 268 10.51 -13.26 12.15
CA ILE A 268 9.15 -12.69 12.07
C ILE A 268 8.27 -13.19 13.22
N ILE A 269 8.18 -14.51 13.41
CA ILE A 269 7.28 -15.12 14.40
C ILE A 269 7.61 -14.71 15.84
N ASN A 270 8.89 -14.67 16.19
CA ASN A 270 9.33 -14.27 17.53
C ASN A 270 9.54 -12.75 17.66
N ARG A 271 9.27 -11.98 16.60
CA ARG A 271 9.50 -10.53 16.53
C ARG A 271 10.94 -10.14 16.91
N ASP A 272 11.92 -10.98 16.61
CA ASP A 272 13.34 -10.70 16.81
C ASP A 272 13.98 -10.12 15.54
N LEU A 273 13.42 -9.01 15.05
CA LEU A 273 13.82 -8.36 13.80
C LEU A 273 15.30 -7.97 13.79
N ILE A 274 15.93 -8.06 12.62
CA ILE A 274 17.30 -7.60 12.40
C ILE A 274 17.41 -6.07 12.57
N LYS A 275 18.63 -5.57 12.77
CA LYS A 275 18.87 -4.14 12.97
C LYS A 275 18.76 -3.40 11.64
N ILE A 276 18.22 -2.19 11.69
CA ILE A 276 18.14 -1.26 10.55
C ILE A 276 18.77 0.09 10.92
N LYS A 277 19.67 0.56 10.06
CA LYS A 277 20.19 1.93 10.04
C LYS A 277 19.52 2.71 8.92
N LEU A 278 19.16 3.96 9.19
CA LEU A 278 18.68 4.92 8.20
C LEU A 278 19.70 6.04 8.03
N GLY A 279 19.96 6.44 6.79
CA GLY A 279 20.86 7.54 6.44
C GLY A 279 20.31 8.39 5.31
N GLU A 280 20.78 9.63 5.20
CA GLU A 280 20.46 10.52 4.07
C GLU A 280 21.29 10.17 2.82
N GLU A 281 22.46 9.59 3.02
CA GLU A 281 23.37 9.15 1.97
C GLU A 281 23.37 7.62 1.79
N LYS A 282 23.86 7.17 0.63
CA LYS A 282 23.97 5.75 0.32
C LYS A 282 25.01 5.10 1.22
N PHE A 283 24.66 3.97 1.83
CA PHE A 283 25.63 3.12 2.54
C PHE A 283 26.66 2.53 1.55
N PRO A 284 27.97 2.61 1.85
CA PRO A 284 29.03 2.07 1.00
C PRO A 284 28.84 0.57 0.69
N PRO A 285 29.18 0.09 -0.52
CA PRO A 285 29.20 -1.35 -0.82
C PRO A 285 30.11 -2.16 0.10
N GLU A 286 31.21 -1.58 0.57
CA GLU A 286 32.20 -2.24 1.42
C GLU A 286 31.61 -2.55 2.80
N GLU A 287 30.85 -1.63 3.40
CA GLU A 287 30.21 -1.82 4.71
C GLU A 287 29.27 -3.04 4.68
N ILE A 288 28.46 -3.16 3.63
CA ILE A 288 27.50 -4.27 3.52
C ILE A 288 28.19 -5.60 3.19
N ASN A 289 29.19 -5.60 2.30
CA ASN A 289 29.92 -6.81 1.95
C ASN A 289 30.64 -7.37 3.17
N GLN A 290 31.28 -6.52 3.98
CA GLN A 290 31.93 -6.94 5.23
C GLN A 290 30.92 -7.56 6.20
N LEU A 291 29.75 -6.94 6.39
CA LEU A 291 28.70 -7.49 7.26
C LEU A 291 28.19 -8.86 6.79
N ILE A 292 28.05 -9.04 5.47
CA ILE A 292 27.64 -10.33 4.87
C ILE A 292 28.72 -11.39 5.12
N ASP A 293 29.99 -11.06 4.89
CA ASP A 293 31.10 -11.99 5.06
C ASP A 293 31.31 -12.36 6.53
N ASP A 294 31.22 -11.39 7.45
CA ASP A 294 31.28 -11.61 8.89
C ASP A 294 30.13 -12.53 9.35
N PHE A 295 28.91 -12.34 8.82
CA PHE A 295 27.78 -13.21 9.15
C PHE A 295 27.97 -14.63 8.61
N ALA A 296 28.43 -14.76 7.37
CA ALA A 296 28.70 -16.03 6.71
C ALA A 296 29.68 -16.86 7.54
N GLN A 297 30.78 -16.24 8.00
CA GLN A 297 31.76 -16.88 8.87
C GLN A 297 31.18 -17.25 10.23
N LEU A 298 30.48 -16.32 10.88
CA LEU A 298 29.89 -16.53 12.22
C LEU A 298 28.91 -17.71 12.25
N LYS A 299 28.06 -17.83 11.22
CA LYS A 299 27.03 -18.87 11.12
C LYS A 299 27.45 -20.09 10.31
N LYS A 300 28.65 -20.07 9.72
CA LYS A 300 29.16 -21.12 8.82
C LYS A 300 28.20 -21.42 7.66
N ILE A 301 27.65 -20.36 7.06
CA ILE A 301 26.75 -20.43 5.90
C ILE A 301 27.43 -19.84 4.67
N SER A 302 26.87 -20.07 3.49
CA SER A 302 27.40 -19.47 2.27
C SER A 302 27.18 -17.95 2.23
N THR A 303 28.05 -17.21 1.52
CA THR A 303 27.85 -15.77 1.28
C THR A 303 26.52 -15.48 0.59
N LEU A 304 26.04 -16.40 -0.26
CA LEU A 304 24.73 -16.34 -0.91
C LEU A 304 23.58 -16.37 0.11
N GLU A 305 23.68 -17.22 1.13
CA GLU A 305 22.69 -17.28 2.22
C GLU A 305 22.81 -16.07 3.15
N ALA A 306 24.03 -15.61 3.45
CA ALA A 306 24.21 -14.43 4.29
C ALA A 306 23.60 -13.15 3.68
N LYS A 307 23.47 -13.05 2.35
CA LYS A 307 22.74 -11.95 1.65
C LYS A 307 21.24 -11.89 1.97
N TYR A 308 20.67 -12.95 2.53
CA TYR A 308 19.30 -12.90 3.05
C TYR A 308 19.20 -12.06 4.32
N PHE A 309 20.28 -11.95 5.08
CA PHE A 309 20.30 -11.28 6.38
C PHE A 309 20.94 -9.89 6.34
N GLY A 310 21.84 -9.65 5.38
CA GLY A 310 22.46 -8.35 5.12
C GLY A 310 21.99 -7.74 3.80
N PHE A 311 21.22 -6.64 3.85
CA PHE A 311 20.69 -6.00 2.64
C PHE A 311 20.51 -4.49 2.83
N LYS A 312 20.54 -3.74 1.73
CA LYS A 312 20.33 -2.30 1.72
C LYS A 312 19.31 -1.90 0.66
N GLY A 313 18.67 -0.76 0.88
CA GLY A 313 17.71 -0.19 -0.06
C GLY A 313 17.54 1.30 0.13
N LYS A 314 16.51 1.84 -0.50
CA LYS A 314 16.13 3.24 -0.38
C LYS A 314 14.62 3.36 -0.30
N ILE A 315 14.16 4.30 0.51
CA ILE A 315 12.78 4.72 0.59
C ILE A 315 12.67 6.13 0.06
N LYS A 316 11.59 6.39 -0.67
CA LYS A 316 11.25 7.71 -1.19
C LYS A 316 9.84 8.05 -0.76
N ASN A 317 9.64 9.29 -0.32
CA ASN A 317 8.31 9.80 -0.05
C ASN A 317 8.17 11.22 -0.60
N GLN A 318 7.01 11.50 -1.17
CA GLN A 318 6.59 12.84 -1.58
C GLN A 318 5.13 13.00 -1.13
N ALA A 319 4.89 13.89 -0.17
CA ALA A 319 3.57 14.04 0.46
C ALA A 319 2.56 14.75 -0.45
N TYR A 320 3.04 15.59 -1.37
CA TYR A 320 2.23 16.30 -2.35
C TYR A 320 2.96 16.40 -3.69
N SER A 321 2.25 16.16 -4.80
CA SER A 321 2.80 16.31 -6.16
C SER A 321 1.90 17.22 -6.99
N LYS A 322 2.35 18.46 -7.16
CA LYS A 322 1.68 19.47 -8.00
C LYS A 322 1.63 19.09 -9.49
N ILE A 323 2.63 18.35 -9.95
CA ILE A 323 2.79 17.99 -11.37
C ILE A 323 1.87 16.84 -11.76
N ALA A 324 1.67 15.87 -10.85
CA ALA A 324 0.80 14.74 -11.12
C ALA A 324 -0.67 15.15 -11.01
N GLU A 325 -1.07 15.78 -9.89
CA GLU A 325 -2.47 16.11 -9.62
C GLU A 325 -2.58 17.31 -8.65
N PRO A 326 -2.87 18.52 -9.14
CA PRO A 326 -3.03 19.70 -8.30
C PRO A 326 -4.37 19.69 -7.55
N ILE A 327 -4.37 20.09 -6.27
CA ILE A 327 -5.62 20.34 -5.52
C ILE A 327 -6.11 21.74 -5.83
N ARG A 328 -7.28 21.83 -6.47
CA ARG A 328 -7.90 23.10 -6.88
C ARG A 328 -8.86 23.62 -5.81
N ILE A 329 -8.71 24.89 -5.50
CA ILE A 329 -9.56 25.65 -4.58
C ILE A 329 -10.48 26.57 -5.38
N LEU A 330 -11.78 26.51 -5.09
CA LEU A 330 -12.80 27.39 -5.65
C LEU A 330 -12.99 28.61 -4.74
N LYS A 331 -12.54 29.77 -5.22
CA LYS A 331 -12.74 31.07 -4.57
C LYS A 331 -14.17 31.58 -4.72
N LYS A 332 -14.56 32.54 -3.88
CA LYS A 332 -15.89 33.20 -3.94
C LYS A 332 -16.16 33.93 -5.26
N ASP A 333 -15.13 34.42 -5.92
CA ASP A 333 -15.21 35.08 -7.23
C ASP A 333 -15.31 34.09 -8.41
N GLY A 334 -15.30 32.78 -8.13
CA GLY A 334 -15.35 31.70 -9.13
C GLY A 334 -13.99 31.31 -9.69
N ILE A 335 -12.91 31.97 -9.28
CA ILE A 335 -11.56 31.66 -9.75
C ILE A 335 -11.07 30.36 -9.10
N LEU A 336 -10.47 29.49 -9.92
CA LEU A 336 -9.78 28.28 -9.46
C LEU A 336 -8.29 28.54 -9.25
N GLU A 337 -7.80 28.26 -8.05
CA GLU A 337 -6.36 28.35 -7.74
C GLU A 337 -5.84 27.08 -7.08
N ASP A 338 -4.56 26.78 -7.28
CA ASP A 338 -3.92 25.63 -6.62
C ASP A 338 -3.67 25.94 -5.13
N VAL A 339 -3.92 24.96 -4.26
CA VAL A 339 -3.77 25.12 -2.80
C VAL A 339 -2.37 25.58 -2.39
N ALA A 340 -1.32 25.20 -3.14
CA ALA A 340 0.04 25.61 -2.82
C ALA A 340 0.35 27.09 -3.15
N VAL A 341 -0.51 27.76 -3.92
CA VAL A 341 -0.44 29.21 -4.16
C VAL A 341 -1.15 29.98 -3.04
N LEU A 342 -2.26 29.44 -2.55
CA LEU A 342 -3.13 30.08 -1.56
C LEU A 342 -2.70 29.90 -0.10
N SER A 343 -2.00 28.82 0.20
CA SER A 343 -1.46 28.61 1.54
C SER A 343 -0.31 29.58 1.80
N ASP A 344 -0.54 30.57 2.66
CA ASP A 344 0.47 31.50 3.16
C ASP A 344 1.62 30.81 3.94
N GLN A 345 1.47 29.53 4.29
CA GLN A 345 2.47 28.79 5.04
C GLN A 345 3.56 28.15 4.16
N LEU A 346 4.82 28.33 4.57
CA LEU A 346 6.03 27.67 4.05
C LEU A 346 5.95 26.11 4.03
N SER A 347 4.93 25.52 4.66
CA SER A 347 4.75 24.08 4.87
C SER A 347 4.43 23.31 3.58
N LEU A 348 3.58 23.83 2.68
CA LEU A 348 3.18 23.11 1.45
C LEU A 348 4.31 22.99 0.42
N LYS A 349 5.19 24.01 0.31
CA LYS A 349 6.41 23.91 -0.50
C LYS A 349 7.35 22.80 0.02
N ALA A 350 7.49 22.71 1.34
CA ALA A 350 8.29 21.65 1.96
C ALA A 350 7.66 20.25 1.79
N LEU A 351 6.33 20.14 1.72
CA LEU A 351 5.59 18.91 1.46
C LEU A 351 5.72 18.41 0.01
N SER A 352 6.03 19.33 -0.91
CA SER A 352 6.22 19.03 -2.33
C SER A 352 7.61 18.43 -2.65
N LYS A 353 8.58 18.58 -1.74
CA LYS A 353 9.96 18.08 -1.93
C LYS A 353 10.01 16.58 -1.68
N GLN A 354 10.51 15.83 -2.67
CA GLN A 354 10.78 14.41 -2.49
C GLN A 354 11.93 14.22 -1.49
N VAL A 355 11.69 13.40 -0.46
CA VAL A 355 12.70 13.01 0.52
C VAL A 355 13.11 11.57 0.23
N THR A 356 14.41 11.34 0.06
CA THR A 356 14.99 10.00 -0.09
C THR A 356 15.79 9.68 1.16
N LYS A 357 15.57 8.50 1.75
CA LYS A 357 16.44 7.92 2.79
C LYS A 357 16.95 6.58 2.32
N TYR A 358 18.17 6.24 2.69
CA TYR A 358 18.75 4.93 2.46
C TYR A 358 18.69 4.12 3.74
N TYR A 359 18.55 2.80 3.61
CA TYR A 359 18.56 1.88 4.74
C TYR A 359 19.56 0.76 4.55
N LEU A 360 20.14 0.31 5.65
CA LEU A 360 21.01 -0.86 5.74
C LEU A 360 20.48 -1.75 6.86
N CYS A 361 20.18 -3.00 6.54
CA CYS A 361 19.69 -4.01 7.46
C CYS A 361 20.75 -5.10 7.67
N TYR A 362 20.97 -5.50 8.92
CA TYR A 362 21.97 -6.50 9.27
C TYR A 362 21.66 -7.20 10.61
N PRO A 363 22.16 -8.43 10.83
CA PRO A 363 21.94 -9.19 12.06
C PRO A 363 22.45 -8.48 13.31
N LYS A 364 21.68 -8.55 14.42
CA LYS A 364 22.03 -7.90 15.69
C LYS A 364 23.36 -8.38 16.26
N GLN A 365 23.76 -9.62 15.98
CA GLN A 365 25.00 -10.23 16.48
C GLN A 365 26.26 -9.54 15.93
N LEU A 366 26.15 -8.86 14.79
CA LEU A 366 27.27 -8.12 14.17
C LEU A 366 27.37 -6.68 14.67
N ASN A 367 26.48 -6.27 15.56
CA ASN A 367 26.52 -4.93 16.10
C ASN A 367 27.70 -4.80 17.07
N LYS A 368 28.81 -4.24 16.60
CA LYS A 368 29.87 -3.75 17.47
C LYS A 368 29.27 -2.59 18.27
N SER A 369 29.20 -2.77 19.59
CA SER A 369 28.64 -1.82 20.56
C SER A 369 29.25 -0.43 20.43
#